data_AF-A0A0R3QG24-F1
#
_entry.id   AF-A0A0R3QG24-F1
#
_cell.length_a   1.000
_cell.length_b   1.000
_cell.length_c   1.000
_cell.angle_alpha   90.00
_cell.angle_beta   90.00
_cell.angle_gamma   90.00
#
_symmetry.space_group_name_H-M   'P 1'
#
loop_
_entity.id
_entity.type
_entity.pdbx_description
1 polymer ?
#
loop_
_entity_poly.entity_id
_entity_poly.type
_entity_poly.pdbx_seq_one_letter_code
_entity_poly.pdbx_strand_id
1 'polypeptide(L)'
;LQVQVILKNKTILICCIFQLANEKGVTLIGPATVGGIKPGCFKIGNTGGMMDNILSLKLYRPGSVAYVSRSGGMSNELNNIISQNADGVYEGIAIGGDKYPGSTFVDHLLRYEMDDRVKMMVMLGELGGVEEYKVVEALKEKRLTKPLVAWCIGTCADYVTFEIQFGHAGASANAKAETATAKNLALKEAGAHVPNSFDDLGDEIAKVSNC
;
A
#
# COMPACT_ATOMS: atom_id res chain seq x y z
N LEU A 1 -6.95 -17.78 -5.99
CA LEU A 1 -6.66 -18.24 -4.60
C LEU A 1 -5.59 -17.30 -4.03
N GLN A 2 -5.84 -16.66 -2.89
CA GLN A 2 -4.85 -15.81 -2.21
C GLN A 2 -4.26 -16.58 -1.02
N VAL A 3 -2.94 -16.63 -0.91
CA VAL A 3 -2.22 -17.29 0.19
C VAL A 3 -1.40 -16.23 0.93
N GLN A 4 -1.53 -16.18 2.26
CA GLN A 4 -0.77 -15.26 3.09
C GLN A 4 0.48 -15.93 3.64
N VAL A 5 1.60 -15.20 3.64
CA VAL A 5 2.82 -15.59 4.37
C VAL A 5 3.12 -14.54 5.44
N ILE A 6 3.15 -14.95 6.71
CA ILE A 6 3.37 -14.05 7.87
C ILE A 6 4.83 -14.06 8.35
N LEU A 7 5.66 -14.98 7.84
CA LEU A 7 7.03 -15.17 8.31
C LEU A 7 7.89 -13.91 8.09
N LYS A 8 8.76 -13.60 9.06
CA LYS A 8 9.84 -12.61 8.96
C LYS A 8 11.20 -13.33 8.87
N ASN A 9 12.15 -12.80 8.11
CA ASN A 9 13.56 -13.23 8.07
C ASN A 9 13.85 -14.68 7.59
N LYS A 10 13.43 -15.07 6.38
CA LYS A 10 13.90 -16.33 5.72
C LYS A 10 14.09 -16.20 4.20
N THR A 11 15.10 -15.47 3.76
CA THR A 11 15.31 -15.04 2.36
C THR A 11 15.34 -16.18 1.32
N ILE A 12 16.00 -17.30 1.61
CA ILE A 12 16.15 -18.41 0.62
C ILE A 12 14.83 -19.16 0.40
N LEU A 13 14.06 -19.40 1.48
CA LEU A 13 12.80 -20.14 1.41
C LEU A 13 11.71 -19.32 0.70
N ILE A 14 11.75 -17.99 0.87
CA ILE A 14 10.77 -17.06 0.29
C ILE A 14 10.83 -17.07 -1.25
N CYS A 15 12.03 -17.06 -1.85
CA CYS A 15 12.16 -17.07 -3.32
C CYS A 15 11.58 -18.35 -3.95
N CYS A 16 11.79 -19.52 -3.34
CA CYS A 16 11.21 -20.78 -3.83
C CYS A 16 9.68 -20.78 -3.74
N ILE A 17 9.12 -20.19 -2.68
CA ILE A 17 7.66 -20.05 -2.51
C ILE A 17 7.08 -19.14 -3.60
N PHE A 18 7.78 -18.05 -3.95
CA PHE A 18 7.35 -17.13 -5.02
C PHE A 18 7.35 -17.79 -6.38
N GLN A 19 8.42 -18.50 -6.73
CA GLN A 19 8.53 -19.26 -7.97
C GLN A 19 7.34 -20.22 -8.12
N LEU A 20 7.06 -21.03 -7.09
CA LEU A 20 5.98 -22.00 -7.10
C LEU A 20 4.60 -21.35 -7.17
N ALA A 21 4.40 -20.22 -6.49
CA ALA A 21 3.13 -19.51 -6.54
C ALA A 21 2.85 -18.92 -7.92
N ASN A 22 3.87 -18.37 -8.58
CA ASN A 22 3.77 -17.88 -9.96
C ASN A 22 3.43 -19.02 -10.92
N GLU A 23 4.13 -20.15 -10.82
CA GLU A 23 3.86 -21.35 -11.63
C GLU A 23 2.42 -21.87 -11.45
N LYS A 24 1.84 -21.69 -10.26
CA LYS A 24 0.48 -22.13 -9.93
C LYS A 24 -0.60 -21.06 -10.05
N GLY A 25 -0.26 -19.83 -10.47
CA GLY A 25 -1.20 -18.72 -10.54
C GLY A 25 -1.81 -18.34 -9.17
N VAL A 26 -1.04 -18.50 -8.10
CA VAL A 26 -1.46 -18.17 -6.72
C VAL A 26 -0.94 -16.78 -6.36
N THR A 27 -1.83 -15.91 -5.91
CA THR A 27 -1.43 -14.60 -5.39
C THR A 27 -0.90 -14.75 -3.96
N LEU A 28 0.30 -14.26 -3.70
CA LEU A 28 0.91 -14.24 -2.38
C LEU A 28 0.85 -12.84 -1.77
N ILE A 29 0.34 -12.73 -0.55
CA ILE A 29 0.36 -11.49 0.24
C ILE A 29 1.35 -11.67 1.40
N GLY A 30 2.33 -10.78 1.49
CA GLY A 30 3.50 -10.92 2.37
C GLY A 30 4.75 -11.35 1.60
N PRO A 31 5.84 -11.73 2.29
CA PRO A 31 6.03 -11.96 3.72
C PRO A 31 6.02 -10.69 4.58
N ALA A 32 6.21 -10.84 5.91
CA ALA A 32 6.27 -9.72 6.85
C ALA A 32 5.07 -8.76 6.82
N THR A 33 3.86 -9.32 6.77
CA THR A 33 2.61 -8.55 6.73
C THR A 33 1.59 -9.03 7.77
N VAL A 34 0.69 -8.14 8.17
CA VAL A 34 -0.55 -8.49 8.89
C VAL A 34 -1.60 -9.11 7.95
N GLY A 35 -1.49 -8.83 6.64
CA GLY A 35 -2.37 -9.33 5.59
C GLY A 35 -3.17 -8.22 4.94
N GLY A 36 -4.48 -8.18 5.22
CA GLY A 36 -5.41 -7.29 4.56
C GLY A 36 -6.85 -7.50 5.04
N ILE A 37 -7.73 -6.59 4.68
CA ILE A 37 -9.14 -6.60 5.05
C ILE A 37 -10.01 -6.17 3.87
N LYS A 38 -11.12 -6.89 3.68
CA LYS A 38 -12.20 -6.53 2.78
C LYS A 38 -13.48 -6.40 3.62
N PRO A 39 -13.84 -5.17 4.04
CA PRO A 39 -14.99 -4.94 4.91
C PRO A 39 -16.29 -5.61 4.45
N GLY A 40 -16.99 -6.24 5.39
CA GLY A 40 -18.20 -7.03 5.13
C GLY A 40 -17.98 -8.37 4.42
N CYS A 41 -16.74 -8.72 4.06
CA CYS A 41 -16.42 -9.96 3.35
C CYS A 41 -15.46 -10.85 4.15
N PHE A 42 -14.20 -10.42 4.30
CA PHE A 42 -13.14 -11.25 4.89
C PHE A 42 -12.02 -10.38 5.45
N LYS A 43 -11.40 -10.84 6.54
CA LYS A 43 -10.17 -10.23 7.07
C LYS A 43 -9.12 -11.31 7.29
N ILE A 44 -7.88 -10.97 7.00
CA ILE A 44 -6.75 -11.86 7.12
C ILE A 44 -6.16 -11.73 8.53
N GLY A 45 -6.30 -12.78 9.34
CA GLY A 45 -5.72 -12.89 10.67
C GLY A 45 -6.06 -11.70 11.58
N ASN A 46 -5.02 -11.04 12.10
CA ASN A 46 -5.13 -9.94 13.06
C ASN A 46 -5.39 -8.57 12.41
N THR A 47 -5.57 -8.51 11.08
CA THR A 47 -5.85 -7.23 10.40
C THR A 47 -7.13 -6.59 10.96
N GLY A 48 -7.08 -5.27 11.19
CA GLY A 48 -8.17 -4.49 11.77
C GLY A 48 -8.31 -4.60 13.29
N GLY A 49 -7.48 -5.40 13.97
CA GLY A 49 -7.44 -5.47 15.43
C GLY A 49 -8.68 -6.10 16.05
N MET A 50 -9.07 -5.55 17.21
CA MET A 50 -10.21 -5.99 18.02
C MET A 50 -11.54 -5.46 17.48
N MET A 51 -12.66 -6.01 17.98
CA MET A 51 -14.01 -5.75 17.46
C MET A 51 -14.44 -4.28 17.63
N ASP A 52 -14.03 -3.65 18.73
CA ASP A 52 -14.20 -2.21 18.98
C ASP A 52 -13.57 -1.35 17.87
N ASN A 53 -12.35 -1.69 17.44
CA ASN A 53 -11.69 -1.00 16.33
C ASN A 53 -12.42 -1.23 15.00
N ILE A 54 -12.85 -2.46 14.70
CA ILE A 54 -13.63 -2.76 13.49
C ILE A 54 -14.93 -1.93 13.43
N LEU A 55 -15.62 -1.77 14.56
CA LEU A 55 -16.83 -0.95 14.64
C LEU A 55 -16.53 0.54 14.48
N SER A 56 -15.51 1.03 15.17
CA SER A 56 -15.11 2.44 15.16
C SER A 56 -14.68 2.89 13.77
N LEU A 57 -13.94 2.03 13.05
CA LEU A 57 -13.44 2.28 11.70
C LEU A 57 -14.45 1.87 10.61
N LYS A 58 -15.67 1.48 10.98
CA LYS A 58 -16.75 1.09 10.06
C LYS A 58 -16.40 -0.09 9.13
N LEU A 59 -15.46 -0.95 9.53
CA LEU A 59 -14.91 -2.06 8.73
C LEU A 59 -15.84 -3.29 8.61
N TYR A 60 -17.08 -3.18 9.11
CA TYR A 60 -18.12 -4.20 8.97
C TYR A 60 -18.92 -4.08 7.66
N ARG A 61 -18.80 -2.97 6.93
CA ARG A 61 -19.46 -2.74 5.63
C ARG A 61 -18.47 -2.16 4.61
N PRO A 62 -18.64 -2.43 3.31
CA PRO A 62 -17.78 -1.84 2.29
C PRO A 62 -18.07 -0.34 2.09
N GLY A 63 -17.01 0.44 1.87
CA GLY A 63 -17.07 1.75 1.21
C GLY A 63 -16.61 1.66 -0.24
N SER A 64 -15.99 2.72 -0.76
CA SER A 64 -15.55 2.84 -2.16
C SER A 64 -14.04 3.03 -2.35
N VAL A 65 -13.29 3.18 -1.26
CA VAL A 65 -11.85 3.46 -1.29
C VAL A 65 -11.05 2.17 -1.09
N ALA A 66 -10.19 1.83 -2.05
CA ALA A 66 -9.26 0.71 -1.90
C ALA A 66 -7.85 1.23 -1.59
N TYR A 67 -7.09 0.51 -0.76
CA TYR A 67 -5.72 0.90 -0.48
C TYR A 67 -4.71 -0.24 -0.55
N VAL A 68 -3.45 0.14 -0.76
CA VAL A 68 -2.30 -0.76 -0.66
C VAL A 68 -1.15 -0.08 0.09
N SER A 69 -0.53 -0.78 1.05
CA SER A 69 0.59 -0.28 1.85
C SER A 69 1.69 -1.32 2.03
N ARG A 70 2.92 -0.90 2.35
CA ARG A 70 3.94 -1.84 2.87
C ARG A 70 3.67 -2.22 4.32
N SER A 71 3.48 -1.20 5.17
CA SER A 71 3.34 -1.36 6.62
C SER A 71 1.96 -1.90 7.00
N GLY A 72 1.96 -2.97 7.79
CA GLY A 72 0.74 -3.49 8.42
C GLY A 72 0.18 -2.55 9.50
N GLY A 73 1.05 -1.89 10.28
CA GLY A 73 0.63 -0.91 11.29
C GLY A 73 -0.06 0.29 10.65
N MET A 74 0.59 0.89 9.63
CA MET A 74 0.01 2.02 8.91
C MET A 74 -1.24 1.62 8.11
N SER A 75 -1.42 0.34 7.75
CA SER A 75 -2.68 -0.10 7.13
C SER A 75 -3.88 0.11 8.05
N ASN A 76 -3.71 -0.01 9.36
CA ASN A 76 -4.77 0.29 10.32
C ASN A 76 -4.99 1.79 10.51
N GLU A 77 -3.93 2.59 10.37
CA GLU A 77 -4.06 4.05 10.34
C GLU A 77 -4.78 4.52 9.06
N LEU A 78 -4.52 3.88 7.91
CA LEU A 78 -5.29 4.14 6.69
C LEU A 78 -6.76 3.79 6.87
N ASN A 79 -7.09 2.67 7.53
CA ASN A 79 -8.48 2.38 7.89
C ASN A 79 -9.11 3.53 8.70
N ASN A 80 -8.36 4.08 9.66
CA ASN A 80 -8.80 5.21 10.47
C ASN A 80 -9.03 6.47 9.62
N ILE A 81 -8.01 6.93 8.91
CA ILE A 81 -8.05 8.13 8.06
C ILE A 81 -9.18 8.02 7.02
N ILE A 82 -9.29 6.90 6.31
CA ILE A 82 -10.32 6.71 5.27
C ILE A 82 -11.72 6.69 5.89
N SER A 83 -11.91 6.07 7.06
CA SER A 83 -13.23 6.01 7.72
C SER A 83 -13.78 7.37 8.15
N GLN A 84 -12.89 8.35 8.32
CA GLN A 84 -13.20 9.73 8.71
C GLN A 84 -13.34 10.68 7.51
N ASN A 85 -12.58 10.43 6.44
CA ASN A 85 -12.45 11.35 5.29
C ASN A 85 -13.15 10.86 4.01
N ALA A 86 -13.72 9.65 4.01
CA ALA A 86 -14.46 9.08 2.87
C ALA A 86 -15.62 8.18 3.37
N ASP A 87 -16.30 7.49 2.45
CA ASP A 87 -17.42 6.59 2.76
C ASP A 87 -16.99 5.27 3.44
N GLY A 88 -15.72 4.92 3.33
CA GLY A 88 -15.07 3.82 4.04
C GLY A 88 -14.15 3.00 3.14
N VAL A 89 -13.51 2.00 3.74
CA VAL A 89 -12.62 1.08 3.02
C VAL A 89 -13.44 0.04 2.26
N TYR A 90 -13.10 -0.16 1.00
CA TYR A 90 -13.60 -1.24 0.16
C TYR A 90 -12.72 -2.49 0.26
N GLU A 91 -11.41 -2.34 0.07
CA GLU A 91 -10.41 -3.40 0.22
C GLU A 91 -9.05 -2.78 0.57
N GLY A 92 -8.37 -3.32 1.57
CA GLY A 92 -7.09 -2.84 2.07
C GLY A 92 -6.08 -3.96 2.17
N ILE A 93 -4.94 -3.83 1.49
CA ILE A 93 -3.87 -4.85 1.52
C ILE A 93 -2.56 -4.24 2.01
N ALA A 94 -1.91 -4.91 2.97
CA ALA A 94 -0.53 -4.65 3.32
C ALA A 94 0.36 -5.70 2.61
N ILE A 95 1.19 -5.29 1.66
CA ILE A 95 2.06 -6.21 0.89
C ILE A 95 3.25 -6.74 1.72
N GLY A 96 3.60 -6.03 2.80
CA GLY A 96 4.68 -6.38 3.71
C GLY A 96 5.96 -5.57 3.52
N GLY A 97 6.80 -5.56 4.57
CA GLY A 97 8.02 -4.76 4.65
C GLY A 97 9.28 -5.45 4.11
N ASP A 98 9.18 -6.67 3.61
CA ASP A 98 10.32 -7.40 3.07
C ASP A 98 10.77 -6.81 1.72
N LYS A 99 12.05 -7.01 1.37
CA LYS A 99 12.65 -6.48 0.13
C LYS A 99 11.94 -6.99 -1.12
N TYR A 100 11.52 -8.26 -1.09
CA TYR A 100 10.78 -8.92 -2.17
C TYR A 100 9.41 -9.34 -1.63
N PRO A 101 8.36 -8.53 -1.86
CA PRO A 101 7.01 -8.94 -1.53
C PRO A 101 6.49 -9.94 -2.60
N GLY A 102 5.59 -10.84 -2.20
CA GLY A 102 4.98 -11.83 -3.09
C GLY A 102 3.98 -11.21 -4.09
N SER A 103 3.52 -9.99 -3.80
CA SER A 103 2.72 -9.15 -4.68
C SER A 103 3.14 -7.69 -4.53
N THR A 104 3.02 -6.91 -5.59
CA THR A 104 3.52 -5.53 -5.67
C THR A 104 2.38 -4.50 -5.58
N PHE A 105 2.73 -3.22 -5.47
CA PHE A 105 1.76 -2.13 -5.51
C PHE A 105 0.91 -2.17 -6.79
N VAL A 106 1.55 -2.31 -7.95
CA VAL A 106 0.87 -2.34 -9.25
C VAL A 106 -0.09 -3.51 -9.35
N ASP A 107 0.26 -4.69 -8.84
CA ASP A 107 -0.63 -5.86 -8.88
C ASP A 107 -1.96 -5.58 -8.17
N HIS A 108 -1.92 -4.93 -7.00
CA HIS A 108 -3.14 -4.60 -6.26
C HIS A 108 -3.89 -3.42 -6.88
N LEU A 109 -3.18 -2.37 -7.33
CA LEU A 109 -3.81 -1.22 -7.97
C LEU A 109 -4.51 -1.61 -9.29
N LEU A 110 -3.94 -2.49 -10.11
CA LEU A 110 -4.59 -2.99 -11.31
C LEU A 110 -5.84 -3.82 -10.99
N ARG A 111 -5.84 -4.61 -9.91
CA ARG A 111 -7.08 -5.30 -9.46
C ARG A 111 -8.15 -4.30 -9.06
N TYR A 112 -7.78 -3.22 -8.38
CA TYR A 112 -8.71 -2.18 -7.94
C TYR A 112 -9.25 -1.36 -9.11
N GLU A 113 -8.41 -1.10 -10.12
CA GLU A 113 -8.82 -0.48 -11.38
C GLU A 113 -9.94 -1.29 -12.05
N MET A 114 -9.84 -2.62 -12.05
CA MET A 114 -10.82 -3.50 -12.68
C MET A 114 -12.12 -3.72 -11.87
N ASP A 115 -12.21 -3.32 -10.60
CA ASP A 115 -13.41 -3.49 -9.77
C ASP A 115 -14.24 -2.20 -9.75
N ASP A 116 -15.40 -2.19 -10.40
CA ASP A 116 -16.29 -1.03 -10.52
C ASP A 116 -16.75 -0.44 -9.17
N ARG A 117 -16.67 -1.20 -8.08
CA ARG A 117 -17.02 -0.73 -6.73
C ARG A 117 -15.94 0.17 -6.15
N VAL A 118 -14.69 0.05 -6.61
CA VAL A 118 -13.61 0.96 -6.25
C VAL A 118 -13.77 2.23 -7.06
N LYS A 119 -13.91 3.37 -6.35
CA LYS A 119 -13.99 4.71 -6.94
C LYS A 119 -12.72 5.52 -6.77
N MET A 120 -11.93 5.19 -5.76
CA MET A 120 -10.63 5.81 -5.47
C MET A 120 -9.65 4.77 -4.97
N MET A 121 -8.38 4.98 -5.28
CA MET A 121 -7.26 4.20 -4.74
C MET A 121 -6.35 5.06 -3.85
N VAL A 122 -5.82 4.46 -2.80
CA VAL A 122 -4.81 5.06 -1.92
C VAL A 122 -3.57 4.17 -1.88
N MET A 123 -2.40 4.75 -2.12
CA MET A 123 -1.11 4.04 -2.01
C MET A 123 -0.26 4.67 -0.91
N LEU A 124 0.19 3.85 0.03
CA LEU A 124 1.19 4.25 1.02
C LEU A 124 2.51 3.49 0.77
N GLY A 125 3.38 4.16 0.03
CA GLY A 125 4.73 3.70 -0.31
C GLY A 125 5.73 3.99 0.80
N GLU A 126 6.98 3.62 0.58
CA GLU A 126 8.08 3.81 1.53
C GLU A 126 9.38 4.11 0.76
N LEU A 127 10.37 4.70 1.42
CA LEU A 127 11.73 4.80 0.86
C LEU A 127 12.31 3.41 0.55
N GLY A 128 13.26 3.35 -0.38
CA GLY A 128 13.97 2.13 -0.75
C GLY A 128 13.32 1.35 -1.90
N GLY A 129 14.14 0.85 -2.81
CA GLY A 129 13.68 0.18 -4.04
C GLY A 129 12.94 1.11 -5.02
N VAL A 130 12.41 0.52 -6.09
CA VAL A 130 11.87 1.25 -7.27
C VAL A 130 10.46 0.82 -7.67
N GLU A 131 9.74 0.11 -6.80
CA GLU A 131 8.42 -0.46 -7.12
C GLU A 131 7.36 0.60 -7.43
N GLU A 132 7.43 1.76 -6.77
CA GLU A 132 6.53 2.88 -7.01
C GLU A 132 6.67 3.47 -8.42
N TYR A 133 7.83 3.33 -9.06
CA TYR A 133 7.99 3.79 -10.45
C TYR A 133 7.21 2.94 -11.45
N LYS A 134 6.91 1.67 -11.14
CA LYS A 134 5.98 0.88 -11.97
C LYS A 134 4.56 1.42 -11.91
N VAL A 135 4.18 2.04 -10.78
CA VAL A 135 2.90 2.76 -10.64
C VAL A 135 2.92 4.04 -11.46
N VAL A 136 4.03 4.78 -11.44
CA VAL A 136 4.25 5.95 -12.31
C VAL A 136 4.11 5.59 -13.79
N GLU A 137 4.72 4.48 -14.22
CA GLU A 137 4.57 3.97 -15.59
C GLU A 137 3.11 3.61 -15.90
N ALA A 138 2.43 2.90 -15.00
CA ALA A 138 1.03 2.53 -15.19
C ALA A 138 0.08 3.74 -15.29
N LEU A 139 0.34 4.82 -14.55
CA LEU A 139 -0.40 6.08 -14.66
C LEU A 139 -0.13 6.76 -16.01
N LYS A 140 1.15 6.87 -16.42
CA LYS A 140 1.54 7.48 -17.71
C LYS A 140 0.96 6.73 -18.91
N GLU A 141 0.90 5.41 -18.83
CA GLU A 141 0.30 4.53 -19.84
C GLU A 141 -1.23 4.48 -19.79
N LYS A 142 -1.86 5.19 -18.85
CA LYS A 142 -3.31 5.19 -18.62
C LYS A 142 -3.89 3.79 -18.35
N ARG A 143 -3.07 2.89 -17.79
CA ARG A 143 -3.54 1.60 -17.23
C ARG A 143 -4.20 1.77 -15.87
N LEU A 144 -3.89 2.88 -15.17
CA LEU A 144 -4.60 3.33 -13.99
C LEU A 144 -5.29 4.65 -14.33
N THR A 145 -6.62 4.66 -14.35
CA THR A 145 -7.43 5.81 -14.72
C THR A 145 -8.27 6.34 -13.57
N LYS A 146 -8.54 5.51 -12.56
CA LYS A 146 -9.22 5.96 -11.34
C LYS A 146 -8.31 6.89 -10.51
N PRO A 147 -8.89 7.83 -9.75
CA PRO A 147 -8.11 8.71 -8.88
C PRO A 147 -7.23 7.93 -7.91
N LEU A 148 -5.93 8.26 -7.90
CA LEU A 148 -4.94 7.67 -7.00
C LEU A 148 -4.38 8.76 -6.08
N VAL A 149 -4.61 8.61 -4.77
CA VAL A 149 -3.90 9.38 -3.74
C VAL A 149 -2.67 8.58 -3.31
N ALA A 150 -1.49 9.17 -3.34
CA ALA A 150 -0.25 8.46 -3.09
C ALA A 150 0.71 9.24 -2.20
N TRP A 151 1.31 8.56 -1.23
CA TRP A 151 2.37 9.11 -0.38
C TRP A 151 3.44 8.07 -0.07
N CYS A 152 4.70 8.41 -0.27
CA CYS A 152 5.85 7.63 0.17
C CYS A 152 6.40 8.22 1.47
N ILE A 153 6.42 7.41 2.53
CA ILE A 153 6.99 7.82 3.84
C ILE A 153 8.52 7.70 3.85
N GLY A 154 9.17 8.41 4.79
CA GLY A 154 10.61 8.37 4.97
C GLY A 154 11.38 9.55 4.38
N THR A 155 10.72 10.68 4.16
CA THR A 155 11.34 11.94 3.69
C THR A 155 12.39 12.48 4.65
N CYS A 156 12.35 12.09 5.94
CA CYS A 156 13.38 12.44 6.92
C CYS A 156 14.77 11.90 6.54
N ALA A 157 14.85 10.84 5.72
CA ALA A 157 16.11 10.27 5.26
C ALA A 157 16.95 11.25 4.44
N ASP A 158 16.34 12.25 3.81
CA ASP A 158 17.06 13.26 3.02
C ASP A 158 17.84 14.28 3.90
N TYR A 159 17.51 14.35 5.19
CA TYR A 159 18.11 15.32 6.13
C TYR A 159 19.21 14.71 7.01
N VAL A 160 19.45 13.40 6.88
CA VAL A 160 20.50 12.70 7.63
C VAL A 160 21.74 12.48 6.76
N THR A 161 22.92 12.54 7.36
CA THR A 161 24.20 12.47 6.63
C THR A 161 24.78 11.06 6.51
N PHE A 162 24.11 10.05 7.07
CA PHE A 162 24.52 8.66 7.08
C PHE A 162 23.39 7.76 6.59
N GLU A 163 23.74 6.60 6.02
CA GLU A 163 22.76 5.61 5.57
C GLU A 163 21.96 5.07 6.77
N ILE A 164 20.63 5.18 6.68
CA ILE A 164 19.71 4.65 7.71
C ILE A 164 18.99 3.44 7.14
N GLN A 165 19.17 2.29 7.80
CA GLN A 165 18.29 1.15 7.65
C GLN A 165 17.10 1.33 8.59
N PHE A 166 15.91 1.54 8.03
CA PHE A 166 14.68 1.59 8.82
C PHE A 166 14.17 0.17 9.14
N GLY A 167 13.15 0.07 9.98
CA GLY A 167 12.69 -1.20 10.56
C GLY A 167 12.17 -2.24 9.55
N HIS A 168 11.74 -1.82 8.36
CA HIS A 168 11.42 -2.73 7.26
C HIS A 168 12.69 -3.09 6.48
N ALA A 169 12.86 -4.37 6.14
CA ALA A 169 14.04 -4.84 5.42
C ALA A 169 14.22 -4.17 4.04
N GLY A 170 13.13 -3.71 3.41
CA GLY A 170 13.19 -2.96 2.16
C GLY A 170 13.48 -1.45 2.30
N ALA A 171 13.43 -0.90 3.52
CA ALA A 171 13.49 0.54 3.76
C ALA A 171 14.92 1.04 3.96
N SER A 172 15.71 0.97 2.88
CA SER A 172 17.05 1.54 2.74
C SER A 172 17.19 2.08 1.32
N ALA A 173 17.64 3.33 1.20
CA ALA A 173 17.82 4.01 -0.07
C ALA A 173 19.31 4.06 -0.43
N ASN A 174 19.70 3.39 -1.52
CA ASN A 174 21.08 3.35 -2.00
C ASN A 174 21.34 4.33 -3.15
N ALA A 175 20.28 4.96 -3.66
CA ALA A 175 20.33 5.93 -4.75
C ALA A 175 19.29 7.03 -4.55
N LYS A 176 19.50 8.19 -5.17
CA LYS A 176 18.55 9.32 -5.11
C LYS A 176 17.14 8.95 -5.59
N ALA A 177 17.03 8.05 -6.57
CA ALA A 177 15.73 7.58 -7.04
C ALA A 177 14.98 6.73 -6.00
N GLU A 178 15.68 6.16 -5.02
CA GLU A 178 15.05 5.34 -3.97
C GLU A 178 14.55 6.19 -2.81
N THR A 179 14.78 7.52 -2.80
CA THR A 179 14.30 8.39 -1.73
C THR A 179 12.79 8.62 -1.84
N ALA A 180 12.13 8.76 -0.68
CA ALA A 180 10.70 9.02 -0.62
C ALA A 180 10.32 10.30 -1.39
N THR A 181 11.14 11.35 -1.29
CA THR A 181 10.93 12.63 -1.97
C THR A 181 10.97 12.49 -3.48
N ALA A 182 11.94 11.75 -4.03
CA ALA A 182 12.03 11.51 -5.48
C ALA A 182 10.83 10.71 -6.00
N LYS A 183 10.38 9.71 -5.24
CA LYS A 183 9.18 8.91 -5.57
C LYS A 183 7.91 9.75 -5.53
N ASN A 184 7.73 10.58 -4.49
CA ASN A 184 6.58 11.48 -4.35
C ASN A 184 6.50 12.47 -5.52
N LEU A 185 7.65 13.06 -5.92
CA LEU A 185 7.69 13.94 -7.08
C LEU A 185 7.29 13.20 -8.36
N ALA A 186 7.86 12.02 -8.60
CA ALA A 186 7.56 11.23 -9.80
C ALA A 186 6.08 10.81 -9.88
N LEU A 187 5.47 10.44 -8.75
CA LEU A 187 4.03 10.11 -8.66
C LEU A 187 3.17 11.34 -8.97
N LYS A 188 3.53 12.51 -8.42
CA LYS A 188 2.84 13.77 -8.67
C LYS A 188 2.89 14.17 -10.15
N GLU A 189 4.06 14.07 -10.77
CA GLU A 189 4.25 14.35 -12.21
C GLU A 189 3.49 13.36 -13.11
N ALA A 190 3.24 12.14 -12.63
CA ALA A 190 2.46 11.13 -13.34
C ALA A 190 0.94 11.34 -13.23
N GLY A 191 0.49 12.30 -12.41
CA GLY A 191 -0.93 12.62 -12.22
C GLY A 191 -1.57 12.02 -10.96
N ALA A 192 -0.79 11.42 -10.05
CA ALA A 192 -1.31 11.04 -8.74
C ALA A 192 -1.52 12.28 -7.84
N HIS A 193 -2.50 12.19 -6.94
CA HIS A 193 -2.72 13.17 -5.88
C HIS A 193 -1.73 12.92 -4.75
N VAL A 194 -0.72 13.79 -4.64
CA VAL A 194 0.35 13.65 -3.64
C VAL A 194 0.27 14.82 -2.66
N PRO A 195 -0.04 14.57 -1.37
CA PRO A 195 -0.08 15.60 -0.33
C PRO A 195 1.32 16.18 -0.05
N ASN A 196 1.41 17.26 0.71
CA ASN A 196 2.69 17.86 1.09
C ASN A 196 3.40 17.06 2.19
N SER A 197 2.63 16.43 3.06
CA SER A 197 3.10 15.59 4.16
C SER A 197 2.12 14.44 4.42
N PHE A 198 2.50 13.51 5.31
CA PHE A 198 1.58 12.44 5.72
C PHE A 198 0.36 12.98 6.48
N ASP A 199 0.51 14.09 7.20
CA ASP A 199 -0.57 14.67 8.01
C ASP A 199 -1.69 15.24 7.11
N ASP A 200 -1.34 15.70 5.91
CA ASP A 200 -2.31 16.22 4.93
C ASP A 200 -2.98 15.10 4.11
N LEU A 201 -2.66 13.82 4.36
CA LEU A 201 -3.19 12.69 3.57
C LEU A 201 -4.71 12.58 3.70
N GLY A 202 -5.25 12.81 4.90
CA GLY A 202 -6.69 12.78 5.14
C GLY A 202 -7.44 13.85 4.34
N ASP A 203 -6.88 15.07 4.31
CA ASP A 203 -7.47 16.19 3.57
C ASP A 203 -7.48 15.95 2.06
N GLU A 204 -6.39 15.39 1.50
CA GLU A 204 -6.35 15.07 0.07
C GLU A 204 -7.32 13.91 -0.27
N ILE A 205 -7.49 12.91 0.61
CA ILE A 205 -8.52 11.86 0.44
C ILE A 205 -9.93 12.48 0.46
N ALA A 206 -10.22 13.37 1.41
CA ALA A 206 -11.51 14.05 1.49
C ALA A 206 -11.79 14.89 0.24
N LYS A 207 -10.79 15.59 -0.26
CA LYS A 207 -10.90 16.42 -1.46
C LYS A 207 -11.22 15.59 -2.71
N VAL A 208 -10.50 14.49 -2.92
CA VAL A 208 -10.67 13.67 -4.13
C VAL A 208 -11.94 12.81 -4.05
N SER A 209 -12.40 12.43 -2.86
CA SER A 209 -13.62 11.62 -2.70
C SER A 209 -14.91 12.42 -2.92
N ASN A 210 -14.85 13.76 -2.78
CA ASN A 210 -15.95 14.68 -3.00
C ASN A 210 -16.01 15.26 -4.43
N CYS A 211 -15.05 14.90 -5.29
CA CYS A 211 -15.01 15.27 -6.71
C CYS A 211 -15.71 14.22 -7.57
#